data_AF-A0A813BSW6-F1
#
_entry.id   AF-A0A813BSW6-F1
#
_cell.length_a   1.000
_cell.length_b   1.000
_cell.length_c   1.000
_cell.angle_alpha   90.00
_cell.angle_beta   90.00
_cell.angle_gamma   90.00
#
_symmetry.space_group_name_H-M   'P 1'
#
loop_
_entity.id
_entity.type
_entity.pdbx_description
1 polymer ?
#
loop_
_entity_poly.entity_id
_entity_poly.type
_entity_poly.pdbx_seq_one_letter_code
_entity_poly.pdbx_strand_id
1 'polypeptide(L)'
;MGITYFDEGLPVSMSVVQYVYAAWFLLELLLRIRADGRNFIFSPDWSWNLLDIFVVITSLWEVAAELVYTILQNDIGDVAGMSSLKAFRIIRVTRVVKVVRLMRVFRFVMAFRTLITSIADTLKSLFWALMLLAVIVYVFAVLFTQAVNDYVLDPDNPTLPDRELEASERYYRSLYHTMLSLFMGVSGGINWSEVMAPLLEISPIWVFMFLFYICFTYFAVLNVVTGVFCQTAIESAQNDHTAVVHSILKNKQAHVEKIRALFNSIGDDQTGIITFAMFEEKINSPAVKAYFEVLGLDVWD
;
A
#
# COMPACT_ATOMS: atom_id res chain seq x y z
N MET A 1 -35.17 2.95 2.64
CA MET A 1 -35.45 4.40 2.58
C MET A 1 -34.15 5.14 2.25
N GLY A 2 -33.66 5.06 1.00
CA GLY A 2 -32.30 5.54 0.68
C GLY A 2 -31.93 5.60 -0.80
N ILE A 3 -32.91 5.78 -1.71
CA ILE A 3 -32.63 5.77 -3.16
C ILE A 3 -33.47 6.83 -3.93
N THR A 4 -33.80 7.97 -3.31
CA THR A 4 -34.61 9.03 -3.97
C THR A 4 -34.01 10.44 -3.91
N TYR A 5 -32.73 10.60 -3.55
CA TYR A 5 -32.04 11.91 -3.57
C TYR A 5 -31.07 12.06 -4.75
N PHE A 6 -31.38 11.50 -5.91
CA PHE A 6 -30.48 11.56 -7.08
C PHE A 6 -30.95 12.51 -8.19
N ASP A 7 -32.06 13.23 -8.00
CA ASP A 7 -32.67 14.07 -9.05
C ASP A 7 -32.92 15.54 -8.65
N GLU A 8 -32.52 15.94 -7.44
CA GLU A 8 -32.34 17.35 -7.13
C GLU A 8 -30.87 17.68 -7.37
N GLY A 9 -30.60 18.65 -8.26
CA GLY A 9 -29.25 19.17 -8.46
C GLY A 9 -28.59 19.45 -7.10
N LEU A 10 -27.29 19.12 -6.99
CA LEU A 10 -26.54 19.31 -5.75
C LEU A 10 -26.87 20.69 -5.15
N PRO A 11 -27.23 20.79 -3.86
CA PRO A 11 -27.54 22.08 -3.26
C PRO A 11 -26.34 23.01 -3.47
N VAL A 12 -26.61 24.29 -3.76
CA VAL A 12 -25.57 25.28 -4.13
C VAL A 12 -24.40 25.28 -3.15
N SER A 13 -24.65 25.01 -1.86
CA SER A 13 -23.63 24.83 -0.83
C SER A 13 -22.64 23.70 -1.12
N MET A 14 -23.10 22.54 -1.62
CA MET A 14 -22.22 21.42 -1.98
C MET A 14 -21.38 21.71 -3.23
N SER A 15 -21.94 22.40 -4.22
CA SER A 15 -21.19 22.81 -5.43
C SER A 15 -20.11 23.85 -5.09
N VAL A 16 -20.43 24.84 -4.25
CA VAL A 16 -19.45 25.82 -3.76
C VAL A 16 -18.32 25.12 -3.01
N VAL A 17 -18.65 24.19 -2.10
CA VAL A 17 -17.64 23.40 -1.36
C VAL A 17 -16.75 22.61 -2.33
N GLN A 18 -17.33 22.00 -3.36
CA GLN A 18 -16.59 21.26 -4.37
C GLN A 18 -15.61 22.13 -5.17
N TYR A 19 -16.01 23.34 -5.57
CA TYR A 19 -15.12 24.28 -6.25
C TYR A 19 -13.97 24.75 -5.34
N VAL A 20 -14.28 25.06 -4.07
CA VAL A 20 -13.27 25.46 -3.08
C VAL A 20 -12.24 24.34 -2.87
N TYR A 21 -12.69 23.08 -2.73
CA TYR A 21 -11.78 21.95 -2.60
C TYR A 21 -10.92 21.74 -3.87
N ALA A 22 -11.52 21.82 -5.06
CA ALA A 22 -10.78 21.67 -6.31
C ALA A 22 -9.70 22.75 -6.46
N ALA A 23 -10.03 24.01 -6.14
CA ALA A 23 -9.08 25.13 -6.15
C ALA A 23 -7.97 24.96 -5.10
N TRP A 24 -8.33 24.55 -3.87
CA TRP A 24 -7.37 24.29 -2.81
C TRP A 24 -6.36 23.21 -3.19
N PHE A 25 -6.84 22.07 -3.71
CA PHE A 25 -5.95 20.99 -4.13
C PHE A 25 -5.08 21.35 -5.32
N LEU A 26 -5.61 22.10 -6.27
CA LEU A 26 -4.82 22.61 -7.38
C LEU A 26 -3.68 23.50 -6.87
N LEU A 27 -4.00 24.41 -5.95
CA LEU A 27 -3.02 25.31 -5.34
C LEU A 27 -1.96 24.54 -4.54
N GLU A 28 -2.38 23.59 -3.69
CA GLU A 28 -1.47 22.71 -2.94
C GLU A 28 -0.53 21.94 -3.88
N LEU A 29 -1.06 21.34 -4.95
CA LEU A 29 -0.28 20.59 -5.93
C LEU A 29 0.73 21.50 -6.66
N LEU A 30 0.31 22.69 -7.10
CA LEU A 30 1.19 23.65 -7.77
C LEU A 30 2.31 24.13 -6.85
N LEU A 31 2.01 24.41 -5.58
CA LEU A 31 3.01 24.79 -4.58
C LEU A 31 4.03 23.66 -4.36
N ARG A 32 3.58 22.40 -4.25
CA ARG A 32 4.48 21.24 -4.12
C ARG A 32 5.36 21.05 -5.35
N ILE A 33 4.79 21.12 -6.56
CA ILE A 33 5.56 21.03 -7.81
C ILE A 33 6.60 22.16 -7.89
N ARG A 34 6.25 23.37 -7.46
CA ARG A 34 7.17 24.52 -7.43
C ARG A 34 8.29 24.34 -6.40
N ALA A 35 7.98 23.79 -5.22
CA ALA A 35 8.92 23.60 -4.13
C ALA A 35 9.89 22.44 -4.39
N ASP A 36 9.39 21.29 -4.82
CA ASP A 36 10.18 20.07 -5.04
C ASP A 36 10.81 20.01 -6.45
N GLY A 37 10.27 20.74 -7.42
CA GLY A 37 10.80 20.83 -8.77
C GLY A 37 10.92 19.45 -9.44
N ARG A 38 12.13 19.09 -9.90
CA ARG A 38 12.39 17.76 -10.49
C ARG A 38 12.27 16.63 -9.47
N ASN A 39 12.50 16.90 -8.19
CA ASN A 39 12.37 15.88 -7.15
C ASN A 39 10.91 15.48 -6.92
N PHE A 40 9.93 16.26 -7.40
CA PHE A 40 8.52 15.89 -7.33
C PHE A 40 8.21 14.57 -8.07
N ILE A 41 8.91 14.32 -9.19
CA ILE A 41 8.68 13.14 -10.04
C ILE A 41 9.72 12.03 -9.75
N PHE A 42 10.91 12.40 -9.27
CA PHE A 42 12.00 11.46 -8.99
C PHE A 42 12.14 11.11 -7.50
N SER A 43 11.23 11.54 -6.64
CA SER A 43 11.24 11.16 -5.22
C SER A 43 10.82 9.69 -5.02
N PRO A 44 11.20 9.07 -3.90
CA PRO A 44 10.66 7.77 -3.48
C PRO A 44 9.12 7.77 -3.45
N ASP A 45 8.51 8.91 -3.11
CA ASP A 45 7.06 9.11 -3.04
C ASP A 45 6.39 9.47 -4.38
N TRP A 46 7.07 9.31 -5.51
CA TRP A 46 6.55 9.70 -6.84
C TRP A 46 5.17 9.09 -7.13
N SER A 47 4.89 7.88 -6.64
CA SER A 47 3.60 7.21 -6.81
C SER A 47 2.46 7.96 -6.13
N TRP A 48 2.71 8.54 -4.96
CA TRP A 48 1.74 9.38 -4.25
C TRP A 48 1.56 10.73 -4.94
N ASN A 49 2.65 11.30 -5.45
CA ASN A 49 2.61 12.53 -6.23
C ASN A 49 1.83 12.35 -7.55
N LEU A 50 1.97 11.21 -8.22
CA LEU A 50 1.20 10.86 -9.42
C LEU A 50 -0.29 10.68 -9.11
N LEU A 51 -0.61 10.01 -8.00
CA LEU A 51 -1.99 9.88 -7.53
C LEU A 51 -2.60 11.26 -7.22
N ASP A 52 -1.83 12.14 -6.58
CA ASP A 52 -2.23 13.51 -6.28
C ASP A 52 -2.53 14.30 -7.57
N ILE A 53 -1.68 14.19 -8.60
CA ILE A 53 -1.93 14.77 -9.93
C ILE A 53 -3.23 14.22 -10.54
N PHE A 54 -3.40 12.90 -10.55
CA PHE A 54 -4.59 12.25 -11.12
C PHE A 54 -5.88 12.72 -10.44
N VAL A 55 -5.86 12.84 -9.11
CA VAL A 55 -6.99 13.34 -8.32
C VAL A 55 -7.31 14.79 -8.67
N VAL A 56 -6.32 15.66 -8.82
CA VAL A 56 -6.56 17.07 -9.20
C VAL A 56 -7.12 17.16 -10.63
N ILE A 57 -6.57 16.41 -11.58
CA ILE A 57 -7.06 16.39 -12.98
C ILE A 57 -8.52 15.93 -13.04
N THR A 58 -8.86 14.83 -12.35
CA THR A 58 -10.25 14.35 -12.31
C THR A 58 -11.19 15.33 -11.62
N SER A 59 -10.72 16.10 -10.62
CA SER A 59 -11.50 17.18 -9.99
C SER A 59 -11.77 18.33 -10.94
N LEU A 60 -10.75 18.76 -11.70
CA LEU A 60 -10.90 19.83 -12.68
C LEU A 60 -11.79 19.41 -13.85
N TRP A 61 -11.68 18.15 -14.28
CA TRP A 61 -12.56 17.58 -15.29
C TRP A 61 -14.02 17.58 -14.84
N GLU A 62 -14.30 17.23 -13.59
CA GLU A 62 -15.65 17.25 -13.02
C GLU A 62 -16.27 18.65 -13.08
N VAL A 63 -15.52 19.65 -12.62
CA VAL A 63 -15.91 21.07 -12.65
C VAL A 63 -16.11 21.56 -14.09
N ALA A 64 -15.19 21.22 -15.00
CA ALA A 64 -15.29 21.61 -16.40
C ALA A 64 -16.48 20.95 -17.11
N ALA A 65 -16.75 19.68 -16.85
CA ALA A 65 -17.89 18.96 -17.43
C ALA A 65 -19.23 19.53 -16.95
N GLU A 66 -19.33 19.88 -15.66
CA GLU A 66 -20.50 20.55 -15.09
C GLU A 66 -20.72 21.94 -15.72
N LEU A 67 -19.65 22.75 -15.82
CA LEU A 67 -19.70 24.07 -16.46
C LEU A 67 -20.15 23.97 -17.93
N VAL A 68 -19.56 23.07 -18.71
CA VAL A 68 -19.91 22.87 -20.12
C VAL A 68 -21.36 22.42 -20.26
N TYR A 69 -21.85 21.54 -19.39
CA TYR A 69 -23.26 21.13 -19.39
C TYR A 69 -24.19 22.32 -19.14
N THR A 70 -23.89 23.17 -18.14
CA THR A 70 -24.70 24.36 -17.85
C THR A 70 -24.68 25.41 -18.95
N ILE A 71 -23.55 25.61 -19.64
CA ILE A 71 -23.43 26.56 -20.74
C ILE A 71 -24.20 26.06 -21.97
N LEU A 72 -24.02 24.78 -22.33
CA LEU A 72 -24.73 24.17 -23.46
C LEU A 72 -26.25 24.15 -23.26
N GLN A 73 -26.71 24.07 -22.00
CA GLN A 73 -28.13 24.13 -21.67
C GLN A 73 -28.70 25.56 -21.76
N ASN A 74 -27.88 26.59 -21.52
CA ASN A 74 -28.29 27.99 -21.61
C ASN A 74 -28.29 28.54 -23.05
N ASP A 75 -27.42 28.04 -23.94
CA ASP A 75 -27.32 28.51 -25.33
C ASP A 75 -28.12 27.67 -26.35
N ILE A 76 -28.55 26.45 -26.00
CA ILE A 76 -29.29 25.57 -26.92
C ILE A 76 -30.70 25.34 -26.39
N GLY A 77 -31.58 26.29 -26.68
CA GLY A 77 -32.99 25.97 -26.82
C GLY A 77 -33.16 24.95 -27.96
N ASP A 78 -33.67 23.78 -27.60
CA ASP A 78 -34.42 22.87 -28.48
C ASP A 78 -33.64 22.03 -29.54
N VAL A 79 -32.67 21.21 -29.12
CA VAL A 79 -32.19 20.08 -29.95
C VAL A 79 -32.24 18.75 -29.19
N ALA A 80 -33.45 18.22 -29.06
CA ALA A 80 -33.79 16.98 -28.35
C ALA A 80 -33.31 15.66 -29.03
N GLY A 81 -32.53 15.70 -30.11
CA GLY A 81 -32.23 14.48 -30.90
C GLY A 81 -30.81 13.91 -30.77
N MET A 82 -29.80 14.74 -30.52
CA MET A 82 -28.38 14.34 -30.66
C MET A 82 -27.61 14.30 -29.33
N SER A 83 -28.31 14.61 -28.23
CA SER A 83 -27.79 14.76 -26.87
C SER A 83 -27.79 13.45 -26.07
N SER A 84 -28.70 12.52 -26.35
CA SER A 84 -28.91 11.33 -25.50
C SER A 84 -27.66 10.44 -25.39
N LEU A 85 -26.99 10.11 -26.51
CA LEU A 85 -25.78 9.26 -26.48
C LEU A 85 -24.57 9.93 -25.83
N LYS A 86 -24.41 11.25 -26.01
CA LYS A 86 -23.34 12.03 -25.36
C LYS A 86 -23.62 12.19 -23.86
N ALA A 87 -24.87 12.46 -23.49
CA ALA A 87 -25.34 12.51 -22.10
C ALA A 87 -25.16 11.16 -21.40
N PHE A 88 -25.51 10.03 -22.03
CA PHE A 88 -25.27 8.70 -21.47
C PHE A 88 -23.79 8.41 -21.23
N ARG A 89 -22.90 8.83 -22.14
CA ARG A 89 -21.45 8.68 -21.95
C ARG A 89 -20.94 9.56 -20.79
N ILE A 90 -21.42 10.80 -20.69
CA ILE A 90 -21.10 11.73 -19.60
C ILE A 90 -21.60 11.20 -18.25
N ILE A 91 -22.83 10.69 -18.17
CA ILE A 91 -23.39 10.06 -16.95
C ILE A 91 -22.57 8.86 -16.49
N ARG A 92 -22.03 8.05 -17.41
CA ARG A 92 -21.14 6.93 -17.06
C ARG A 92 -19.80 7.41 -16.52
N VAL A 93 -19.22 8.45 -17.12
CA VAL A 93 -17.96 9.05 -16.66
C VAL A 93 -18.12 9.72 -15.29
N THR A 94 -19.21 10.44 -15.05
CA THR A 94 -19.48 11.07 -13.74
C THR A 94 -19.62 10.04 -12.62
N ARG A 95 -20.12 8.82 -12.89
CA ARG A 95 -20.13 7.72 -11.90
C ARG A 95 -18.73 7.28 -11.48
N VAL A 96 -17.79 7.16 -12.43
CA VAL A 96 -16.39 6.82 -12.13
C VAL A 96 -15.74 7.93 -11.31
N VAL A 97 -16.01 9.19 -11.65
CA VAL A 97 -15.50 10.36 -10.92
C VAL A 97 -16.00 10.40 -9.46
N LYS A 98 -17.25 9.96 -9.18
CA LYS A 98 -17.75 9.82 -7.79
C LYS A 98 -16.94 8.83 -6.96
N VAL A 99 -16.45 7.74 -7.55
CA VAL A 99 -15.56 6.79 -6.86
C VAL A 99 -14.20 7.44 -6.57
N VAL A 100 -13.67 8.22 -7.52
CA VAL A 100 -12.42 8.97 -7.31
C VAL A 100 -12.56 10.02 -6.21
N ARG A 101 -13.75 10.62 -6.02
CA ARG A 101 -14.03 11.55 -4.91
C ARG A 101 -13.82 10.89 -3.53
N LEU A 102 -14.19 9.62 -3.39
CA LEU A 102 -13.91 8.84 -2.17
C LEU A 102 -12.41 8.61 -1.97
N MET A 103 -11.66 8.42 -3.05
CA MET A 103 -10.20 8.29 -2.95
C MET A 103 -9.50 9.56 -2.46
N ARG A 104 -10.12 10.75 -2.62
CA ARG A 104 -9.58 12.01 -2.08
C ARG A 104 -9.54 12.02 -0.55
N VAL A 105 -10.41 11.27 0.12
CA VAL A 105 -10.40 11.14 1.59
C VAL A 105 -9.14 10.40 2.05
N PHE A 106 -8.74 9.34 1.33
CA PHE A 106 -7.50 8.61 1.61
C PHE A 106 -6.24 9.48 1.48
N ARG A 107 -6.31 10.53 0.65
CA ARG A 107 -5.24 11.52 0.44
C ARG A 107 -4.95 12.35 1.70
N PHE A 108 -5.97 12.69 2.49
CA PHE A 108 -5.85 13.58 3.64
C PHE A 108 -5.34 12.89 4.90
N VAL A 109 -5.50 11.57 4.99
CA VAL A 109 -5.08 10.81 6.15
C VAL A 109 -3.64 10.39 5.93
N MET A 110 -2.69 11.23 6.35
CA MET A 110 -1.26 10.89 6.34
C MET A 110 -1.01 9.52 6.98
N ALA A 111 -1.71 9.22 8.08
CA ALA A 111 -1.68 7.91 8.74
C ALA A 111 -2.11 6.76 7.83
N PHE A 112 -3.03 6.96 6.89
CA PHE A 112 -3.48 5.93 5.95
C PHE A 112 -2.44 5.65 4.86
N ARG A 113 -1.76 6.70 4.37
CA ARG A 113 -0.63 6.52 3.43
C ARG A 113 0.49 5.71 4.08
N THR A 114 0.86 6.06 5.32
CA THR A 114 1.85 5.32 6.09
C THR A 114 1.45 3.85 6.26
N LEU A 115 0.20 3.58 6.65
CA LEU A 115 -0.31 2.20 6.78
C LEU A 115 -0.28 1.43 5.44
N ILE A 116 -0.65 2.06 4.33
CA ILE A 116 -0.59 1.42 3.00
C ILE A 116 0.85 1.10 2.63
N THR A 117 1.79 2.03 2.82
CA THR A 117 3.21 1.79 2.55
C THR A 117 3.72 0.64 3.39
N SER A 118 3.41 0.60 4.70
CA SER A 118 3.78 -0.50 5.58
C SER A 118 3.17 -1.85 5.12
N ILE A 119 1.91 -1.87 4.70
CA ILE A 119 1.28 -3.08 4.15
C ILE A 119 1.99 -3.50 2.86
N ALA A 120 2.25 -2.57 1.93
CA ALA A 120 2.91 -2.86 0.66
C ALA A 120 4.32 -3.45 0.87
N ASP A 121 5.06 -2.91 1.85
CA ASP A 121 6.38 -3.42 2.22
C ASP A 121 6.30 -4.84 2.79
N THR A 122 5.31 -5.13 3.65
CA THR A 122 5.09 -6.50 4.16
C THR A 122 4.58 -7.46 3.08
N LEU A 123 3.79 -6.99 2.12
CA LEU A 123 3.33 -7.80 1.00
C LEU A 123 4.48 -8.19 0.07
N LYS A 124 5.51 -7.33 -0.05
CA LYS A 124 6.70 -7.63 -0.85
C LYS A 124 7.50 -8.81 -0.27
N SER A 125 7.64 -8.91 1.05
CA SER A 125 8.28 -10.07 1.67
C SER A 125 7.38 -11.31 1.62
N LEU A 126 6.08 -11.14 1.82
CA LEU A 126 5.10 -12.23 1.70
C LEU A 126 5.03 -12.80 0.27
N PHE A 127 5.22 -11.97 -0.76
CA PHE A 127 5.09 -12.37 -2.16
C PHE A 127 5.94 -13.60 -2.48
N TRP A 128 7.18 -13.65 -2.01
CA TRP A 128 8.08 -14.78 -2.24
C TRP A 128 7.61 -16.05 -1.54
N ALA A 129 7.08 -15.94 -0.33
CA ALA A 129 6.53 -17.08 0.39
C ALA A 129 5.25 -17.61 -0.26
N LEU A 130 4.38 -16.72 -0.76
CA LEU A 130 3.19 -17.10 -1.53
C LEU A 130 3.56 -17.72 -2.89
N MET A 131 4.61 -17.23 -3.55
CA MET A 131 5.14 -17.84 -4.78
C MET A 131 5.66 -19.27 -4.51
N LEU A 132 6.39 -19.47 -3.41
CA LEU A 132 6.83 -20.81 -3.00
C LEU A 132 5.63 -21.74 -2.75
N LEU A 133 4.61 -21.25 -2.02
CA LEU A 133 3.36 -22.00 -1.80
C LEU A 133 2.68 -22.34 -3.13
N ALA A 134 2.60 -21.39 -4.07
CA ALA A 134 1.98 -21.62 -5.38
C ALA A 134 2.73 -22.70 -6.19
N VAL A 135 4.05 -22.74 -6.13
CA VAL A 135 4.86 -23.79 -6.78
C VAL A 135 4.60 -25.15 -6.14
N ILE A 136 4.53 -25.23 -4.81
CA ILE A 136 4.23 -26.49 -4.11
C ILE A 136 2.83 -26.98 -4.49
N VAL A 137 1.83 -26.10 -4.44
CA VAL A 137 0.45 -26.41 -4.87
C VAL A 137 0.43 -26.88 -6.32
N TYR A 138 1.17 -26.22 -7.22
CA TYR A 138 1.26 -26.62 -8.62
C TYR A 138 1.81 -28.05 -8.80
N VAL A 139 2.93 -28.37 -8.13
CA VAL A 139 3.56 -29.70 -8.24
C VAL A 139 2.61 -30.79 -7.77
N PHE A 140 2.00 -30.63 -6.59
CA PHE A 140 1.04 -31.62 -6.07
C PHE A 140 -0.25 -31.65 -6.90
N ALA A 141 -0.69 -30.52 -7.44
CA ALA A 141 -1.85 -30.49 -8.32
C ALA A 141 -1.61 -31.32 -9.58
N VAL A 142 -0.46 -31.17 -10.24
CA VAL A 142 -0.11 -32.00 -11.40
C VAL A 142 -0.15 -33.48 -11.04
N LEU A 143 0.48 -33.87 -9.92
CA LEU A 143 0.52 -35.27 -9.47
C LEU A 143 -0.88 -35.84 -9.24
N PHE A 144 -1.75 -35.16 -8.49
CA PHE A 144 -3.08 -35.69 -8.19
C PHE A 144 -4.04 -35.59 -9.37
N THR A 145 -3.96 -34.53 -10.19
CA THR A 145 -4.73 -34.45 -11.43
C THR A 145 -4.40 -35.63 -12.34
N GLN A 146 -3.12 -35.96 -12.51
CA GLN A 146 -2.70 -37.12 -13.31
C GLN A 146 -3.19 -38.43 -12.68
N ALA A 147 -2.93 -38.64 -11.38
CA ALA A 147 -3.36 -39.85 -10.68
C ALA A 147 -4.86 -40.16 -10.82
N VAL A 148 -5.70 -39.14 -10.64
CA VAL A 148 -7.15 -39.30 -10.71
C VAL A 148 -7.63 -39.50 -12.15
N ASN A 149 -7.12 -38.70 -13.10
CA ASN A 149 -7.54 -38.84 -14.49
C ASN A 149 -7.05 -40.16 -15.12
N ASP A 150 -5.83 -40.58 -14.82
CA ASP A 150 -5.29 -41.86 -15.31
C ASP A 150 -6.12 -43.04 -14.77
N TYR A 151 -6.54 -42.98 -13.50
CA TYR A 151 -7.40 -44.02 -12.93
C TYR A 151 -8.79 -44.04 -13.57
N VAL A 152 -9.43 -42.87 -13.71
CA VAL A 152 -10.80 -42.73 -14.24
C VAL A 152 -10.89 -43.05 -15.74
N LEU A 153 -9.85 -42.76 -16.51
CA LEU A 153 -9.83 -42.99 -17.96
C LEU A 153 -9.42 -44.42 -18.35
N ASP A 154 -8.81 -45.17 -17.45
CA ASP A 154 -8.38 -46.54 -17.70
C ASP A 154 -9.57 -47.53 -17.57
N PRO A 155 -9.97 -48.21 -18.67
CA PRO A 155 -11.12 -49.13 -18.68
C PRO A 155 -10.92 -50.37 -17.81
N ASP A 156 -9.67 -50.70 -17.46
CA ASP A 156 -9.36 -51.88 -16.64
C ASP A 156 -9.57 -51.63 -15.14
N ASN A 157 -9.71 -50.36 -14.73
CA ASN A 157 -9.93 -49.99 -13.33
C ASN A 157 -11.40 -50.10 -12.92
N PRO A 158 -11.69 -50.51 -11.67
CA PRO A 158 -13.04 -50.46 -11.12
C PRO A 158 -13.60 -49.03 -11.14
N THR A 159 -14.85 -48.90 -11.60
CA THR A 159 -15.56 -47.62 -11.56
C THR A 159 -15.67 -47.11 -10.13
N LEU A 160 -15.29 -45.85 -9.91
CA LEU A 160 -15.48 -45.18 -8.63
C LEU A 160 -16.97 -45.15 -8.26
N PRO A 161 -17.33 -45.22 -6.97
CA PRO A 161 -18.71 -44.97 -6.56
C PRO A 161 -19.15 -43.55 -6.94
N ASP A 162 -20.45 -43.35 -7.15
CA ASP A 162 -21.00 -42.10 -7.72
C ASP A 162 -20.52 -40.83 -7.00
N ARG A 163 -20.45 -40.87 -5.67
CA ARG A 163 -20.01 -39.76 -4.84
C ARG A 163 -18.54 -39.40 -5.09
N GLU A 164 -17.66 -40.38 -5.17
CA GLU A 164 -16.22 -40.22 -5.40
C GLU A 164 -15.95 -39.84 -6.86
N LEU A 165 -16.77 -40.32 -7.80
CA LEU A 165 -16.74 -39.88 -9.19
C LEU A 165 -17.11 -38.40 -9.32
N GLU A 166 -18.21 -37.96 -8.70
CA GLU A 166 -18.60 -36.54 -8.67
C GLU A 166 -17.51 -35.66 -8.02
N ALA A 167 -16.89 -36.14 -6.94
CA ALA A 167 -15.76 -35.45 -6.30
C ALA A 167 -14.53 -35.40 -7.21
N SER A 168 -14.26 -36.45 -7.98
CA SER A 168 -13.18 -36.49 -8.97
C SER A 168 -13.38 -35.44 -10.07
N GLU A 169 -14.59 -35.31 -10.60
CA GLU A 169 -14.93 -34.31 -11.61
C GLU A 169 -14.93 -32.89 -11.06
N ARG A 170 -15.31 -32.70 -9.79
CA ARG A 170 -15.33 -31.39 -9.16
C ARG A 170 -13.93 -30.86 -8.83
N TYR A 171 -13.07 -31.71 -8.29
CA TYR A 171 -11.78 -31.31 -7.71
C TYR A 171 -10.59 -31.62 -8.63
N TYR A 172 -10.69 -32.61 -9.52
CA TYR A 172 -9.58 -33.12 -10.33
C TYR A 172 -9.76 -33.01 -11.86
N ARG A 173 -10.85 -32.39 -12.32
CA ARG A 173 -11.14 -32.21 -13.76
C ARG A 173 -10.07 -31.46 -14.55
N SER A 174 -9.41 -30.48 -13.94
CA SER A 174 -8.28 -29.80 -14.58
C SER A 174 -7.28 -29.31 -13.56
N LEU A 175 -6.05 -29.05 -14.01
CA LEU A 175 -4.98 -28.56 -13.16
C LEU A 175 -5.39 -27.32 -12.35
N TYR A 176 -6.10 -26.37 -12.96
CA TYR A 176 -6.60 -25.19 -12.26
C TYR A 176 -7.56 -25.54 -11.12
N HIS A 177 -8.51 -26.46 -11.36
CA HIS A 177 -9.46 -26.89 -10.33
C HIS A 177 -8.75 -27.63 -9.20
N THR A 178 -7.75 -28.45 -9.51
CA THR A 178 -6.96 -29.15 -8.49
C THR A 178 -6.12 -28.17 -7.68
N MET A 179 -5.43 -27.22 -8.32
CA MET A 179 -4.71 -26.16 -7.60
C MET A 179 -5.63 -25.38 -6.66
N LEU A 180 -6.82 -25.00 -7.14
CA LEU A 180 -7.82 -24.29 -6.33
C LEU A 180 -8.32 -25.17 -5.17
N SER A 181 -8.60 -26.44 -5.41
CA SER A 181 -9.09 -27.39 -4.38
C SER A 181 -8.04 -27.65 -3.30
N LEU A 182 -6.78 -27.83 -3.70
CA LEU A 182 -5.66 -27.97 -2.77
C LEU A 182 -5.43 -26.70 -1.94
N PHE A 183 -5.56 -25.53 -2.56
CA PHE A 183 -5.50 -24.26 -1.84
C PHE A 183 -6.68 -24.08 -0.87
N MET A 184 -7.91 -24.40 -1.31
CA MET A 184 -9.11 -24.36 -0.46
C MET A 184 -9.01 -25.34 0.73
N GLY A 185 -8.40 -26.52 0.54
CA GLY A 185 -8.19 -27.49 1.62
C GLY A 185 -7.23 -27.00 2.71
N VAL A 186 -6.21 -26.21 2.35
CA VAL A 186 -5.24 -25.64 3.31
C VAL A 186 -5.76 -24.34 3.92
N SER A 187 -6.52 -23.54 3.18
CA SER A 187 -7.07 -22.26 3.66
C SER A 187 -8.36 -22.39 4.47
N GLY A 188 -8.89 -23.62 4.63
CA GLY A 188 -10.15 -23.87 5.35
C GLY A 188 -11.41 -23.56 4.55
N GLY A 189 -11.31 -23.42 3.22
CA GLY A 189 -12.45 -23.18 2.33
C GLY A 189 -13.30 -24.43 2.08
N ILE A 190 -12.70 -25.62 2.05
CA ILE A 190 -13.40 -26.91 1.92
C ILE A 190 -12.79 -27.94 2.87
N ASN A 191 -13.58 -28.93 3.26
CA ASN A 191 -13.06 -30.03 4.06
C ASN A 191 -12.11 -30.87 3.19
N TRP A 192 -10.84 -30.94 3.59
CA TRP A 192 -9.80 -31.67 2.86
C TRP A 192 -10.13 -33.17 2.68
N SER A 193 -10.98 -33.74 3.54
CA SER A 193 -11.46 -35.11 3.38
C SER A 193 -12.33 -35.32 2.15
N GLU A 194 -13.05 -34.30 1.68
CA GLU A 194 -13.83 -34.36 0.44
C GLU A 194 -12.93 -34.42 -0.79
N VAL A 195 -11.82 -33.68 -0.75
CA VAL A 195 -10.81 -33.68 -1.82
C VAL A 195 -10.05 -35.01 -1.82
N MET A 196 -9.80 -35.57 -0.63
CA MET A 196 -9.10 -36.86 -0.49
C MET A 196 -9.96 -38.07 -0.87
N ALA A 197 -11.30 -37.95 -0.88
CA ALA A 197 -12.21 -39.08 -1.06
C ALA A 197 -11.94 -39.90 -2.34
N PRO A 198 -11.75 -39.31 -3.54
CA PRO A 198 -11.40 -40.09 -4.73
C PRO A 198 -10.05 -40.81 -4.61
N LEU A 199 -9.09 -40.24 -3.88
CA LEU A 199 -7.75 -40.82 -3.71
C LEU A 199 -7.77 -42.09 -2.85
N LEU A 200 -8.73 -42.21 -1.93
CA LEU A 200 -8.90 -43.41 -1.09
C LEU A 200 -9.23 -44.64 -1.92
N GLU A 201 -10.07 -44.47 -2.94
CA GLU A 201 -10.50 -45.54 -3.84
C GLU A 201 -9.41 -45.93 -4.86
N ILE A 202 -8.53 -44.99 -5.22
CA ILE A 202 -7.46 -45.23 -6.19
C ILE A 202 -6.33 -46.05 -5.57
N SER A 203 -5.68 -45.53 -4.53
CA SER A 203 -4.57 -46.23 -3.87
C SER A 203 -4.15 -45.56 -2.55
N PRO A 204 -3.78 -46.33 -1.50
CA PRO A 204 -3.26 -45.78 -0.26
C PRO A 204 -2.02 -44.87 -0.41
N ILE A 205 -1.22 -45.05 -1.46
CA ILE A 205 -0.03 -44.20 -1.70
C ILE A 205 -0.42 -42.74 -1.97
N TRP A 206 -1.52 -42.51 -2.70
CA TRP A 206 -2.01 -41.18 -3.02
C TRP A 206 -2.57 -40.48 -1.80
N VAL A 207 -3.20 -41.24 -0.91
CA VAL A 207 -3.66 -40.76 0.41
C VAL A 207 -2.47 -40.31 1.25
N PHE A 208 -1.41 -41.12 1.32
CA PHE A 208 -0.20 -40.75 2.05
C PHE A 208 0.47 -39.49 1.47
N MET A 209 0.54 -39.38 0.13
CA MET A 209 1.06 -38.18 -0.54
C MET A 209 0.19 -36.94 -0.28
N PHE A 210 -1.14 -37.09 -0.24
CA PHE A 210 -2.06 -36.00 0.08
C PHE A 210 -1.91 -35.53 1.54
N LEU A 211 -1.83 -36.46 2.49
CA LEU A 211 -1.57 -36.14 3.90
C LEU A 211 -0.19 -35.50 4.08
N PHE A 212 0.83 -35.97 3.34
CA PHE A 212 2.14 -35.33 3.31
C PHE A 212 2.05 -33.89 2.81
N TYR A 213 1.33 -33.62 1.71
CA TYR A 213 1.08 -32.26 1.22
C TYR A 213 0.42 -31.37 2.29
N ILE A 214 -0.62 -31.86 2.96
CA ILE A 214 -1.32 -31.13 4.03
C ILE A 214 -0.36 -30.82 5.18
N CYS A 215 0.32 -31.83 5.73
CA CYS A 215 1.27 -31.66 6.82
C CYS A 215 2.42 -30.73 6.45
N PHE A 216 3.01 -30.91 5.26
CA PHE A 216 4.09 -30.07 4.77
C PHE A 216 3.65 -28.62 4.63
N THR A 217 2.45 -28.37 4.11
CA THR A 217 1.94 -27.00 3.93
C THR A 217 1.64 -26.34 5.27
N TYR A 218 1.00 -27.05 6.22
CA TYR A 218 0.72 -26.51 7.55
C TYR A 218 1.97 -26.30 8.41
N PHE A 219 2.86 -27.30 8.48
CA PHE A 219 4.00 -27.26 9.40
C PHE A 219 5.24 -26.59 8.82
N ALA A 220 5.47 -26.67 7.51
CA ALA A 220 6.62 -26.01 6.91
C ALA A 220 6.21 -24.65 6.33
N VAL A 221 5.27 -24.63 5.39
CA VAL A 221 5.03 -23.43 4.58
C VAL A 221 4.37 -22.31 5.37
N LEU A 222 3.29 -22.59 6.12
CA LEU A 222 2.64 -21.56 6.93
C LEU A 222 3.57 -21.03 8.03
N ASN A 223 4.37 -21.90 8.66
CA ASN A 223 5.36 -21.48 9.65
C ASN A 223 6.49 -20.65 9.03
N VAL A 224 6.92 -20.93 7.80
CA VAL A 224 7.87 -20.08 7.05
C VAL A 224 7.26 -18.72 6.75
N VAL A 225 6.00 -18.67 6.31
CA VAL A 225 5.28 -17.39 6.09
C VAL A 225 5.23 -16.57 7.37
N THR A 226 4.82 -17.17 8.48
CA THR A 226 4.82 -16.51 9.80
C THR A 226 6.22 -16.07 10.20
N GLY A 227 7.23 -16.89 9.98
CA GLY A 227 8.64 -16.56 10.25
C GLY A 227 9.12 -15.35 9.45
N VAL A 228 8.83 -15.29 8.15
CA VAL A 228 9.18 -14.14 7.29
C VAL A 228 8.45 -12.87 7.73
N PHE A 229 7.17 -12.99 8.10
CA PHE A 229 6.41 -11.86 8.65
C PHE A 229 7.00 -11.34 9.96
N CYS A 230 7.31 -12.23 10.90
CA CYS A 230 7.96 -11.88 12.15
C CYS A 230 9.33 -11.22 11.91
N GLN A 231 10.13 -11.79 11.01
CA GLN A 231 11.44 -11.24 10.64
C GLN A 231 11.31 -9.83 10.04
N THR A 232 10.37 -9.63 9.12
CA THR A 232 10.10 -8.32 8.52
C THR A 232 9.68 -7.29 9.59
N ALA A 233 8.83 -7.70 10.54
CA ALA A 233 8.39 -6.83 11.63
C ALA A 233 9.55 -6.46 12.58
N ILE A 234 10.42 -7.42 12.90
CA ILE A 234 11.63 -7.20 13.72
C ILE A 234 12.58 -6.25 12.98
N GLU A 235 12.85 -6.48 11.70
CA GLU A 235 13.71 -5.62 10.88
C GLU A 235 13.15 -4.20 10.77
N SER A 236 11.84 -4.03 10.57
CA SER A 236 11.20 -2.73 10.57
C SER A 236 11.38 -2.00 11.91
N ALA A 237 11.21 -2.70 13.04
CA ALA A 237 11.39 -2.11 14.37
C ALA A 237 12.87 -1.73 14.65
N GLN A 238 13.83 -2.52 14.15
CA GLN A 238 15.25 -2.24 14.28
C GLN A 238 15.73 -1.08 13.37
N ASN A 239 15.19 -1.00 12.16
CA ASN A 239 15.49 0.09 11.23
C ASN A 239 14.99 1.43 11.77
N ASP A 240 13.82 1.47 12.40
CA ASP A 240 13.34 2.66 13.12
C ASP A 240 14.29 3.05 14.25
N HIS A 241 14.77 2.09 15.05
CA HIS A 241 15.73 2.38 16.11
C HIS A 241 17.06 2.93 15.57
N THR A 242 17.57 2.34 14.49
CA THR A 242 18.82 2.79 13.85
C THR A 242 18.67 4.18 13.25
N ALA A 243 17.53 4.48 12.62
CA ALA A 243 17.21 5.80 12.10
C ALA A 243 17.14 6.84 13.23
N VAL A 244 16.52 6.50 14.36
CA VAL A 244 16.49 7.35 15.56
C VAL A 244 17.90 7.58 16.10
N VAL A 245 18.71 6.55 16.28
CA VAL A 245 20.10 6.67 16.74
C VAL A 245 20.93 7.56 15.79
N HIS A 246 20.75 7.40 14.48
CA HIS A 246 21.45 8.21 13.49
C HIS A 246 21.03 9.68 13.55
N SER A 247 19.75 9.98 13.80
CA SER A 247 19.26 11.34 14.03
C SER A 247 19.87 11.98 15.28
N ILE A 248 20.02 11.21 16.35
CA ILE A 248 20.63 11.67 17.61
C ILE A 248 22.12 11.98 17.39
N LEU A 249 22.85 11.10 16.70
CA LEU A 249 24.26 11.31 16.37
C LEU A 249 24.47 12.55 15.49
N LYS A 250 23.61 12.74 14.47
CA LYS A 250 23.65 13.91 13.60
C LYS A 250 23.41 15.21 14.37
N ASN A 251 22.42 15.23 15.26
CA ASN A 251 22.18 16.37 16.16
C ASN A 251 23.39 16.63 17.06
N LYS A 252 23.98 15.57 17.64
CA LYS A 252 25.19 15.70 18.47
C LYS A 252 26.37 16.29 17.68
N GLN A 253 26.61 15.84 16.45
CA GLN A 253 27.63 16.42 15.57
C GLN A 253 27.36 17.90 15.26
N ALA A 254 26.12 18.27 14.96
CA ALA A 254 25.74 19.66 14.73
C ALA A 254 25.97 20.54 15.98
N HIS A 255 25.71 20.01 17.18
CA HIS A 255 26.03 20.71 18.43
C HIS A 255 27.54 20.89 18.62
N VAL A 256 28.34 19.84 18.36
CA VAL A 256 29.81 19.91 18.46
C VAL A 256 30.39 20.93 17.48
N GLU A 257 29.91 20.96 16.24
CA GLU A 257 30.37 21.95 15.25
C GLU A 257 30.06 23.38 15.67
N LYS A 258 28.86 23.64 16.19
CA LYS A 258 28.48 24.96 16.69
C LYS A 258 29.29 25.36 17.93
N ILE A 259 29.52 24.43 18.87
CA ILE A 259 30.40 24.67 20.02
C ILE A 259 31.81 25.00 19.55
N ARG A 260 32.34 24.24 18.59
CA ARG A 260 33.66 24.51 17.99
C ARG A 260 33.71 25.87 17.29
N ALA A 261 32.67 26.25 16.55
CA ALA A 261 32.58 27.56 15.91
C ALA A 261 32.54 28.70 16.95
N LEU A 262 31.84 28.50 18.06
CA LEU A 262 31.76 29.45 19.17
C LEU A 262 33.11 29.57 19.90
N PHE A 263 33.81 28.46 20.14
CA PHE A 263 35.14 28.50 20.74
C PHE A 263 36.20 29.09 19.79
N ASN A 264 36.11 28.82 18.49
CA ASN A 264 36.97 29.47 17.49
C ASN A 264 36.69 30.98 17.40
N SER A 265 35.44 31.42 17.56
CA SER A 265 35.14 32.86 17.58
C SER A 265 35.59 33.55 18.87
N ILE A 266 35.84 32.81 19.95
CA ILE A 266 36.41 33.32 21.20
C ILE A 266 37.93 33.33 21.16
N GLY A 267 38.55 32.26 20.65
CA GLY A 267 39.99 32.04 20.61
C GLY A 267 40.77 32.92 19.64
N ASP A 268 42.09 32.78 19.66
CA ASP A 268 43.00 33.45 18.72
C ASP A 268 43.08 32.64 17.41
N ASP A 269 42.74 33.31 16.30
CA ASP A 269 42.66 32.72 14.95
C ASP A 269 43.96 32.05 14.49
N GLN A 270 45.12 32.45 15.04
CA GLN A 270 46.43 31.94 14.63
C GLN A 270 46.93 30.78 15.49
N THR A 271 46.58 30.74 16.78
CA THR A 271 47.11 29.75 17.73
C THR A 271 46.09 28.68 18.09
N GLY A 272 44.79 28.94 17.91
CA GLY A 272 43.71 28.04 18.33
C GLY A 272 43.62 27.85 19.84
N ILE A 273 44.37 28.64 20.63
CA ILE A 273 44.39 28.59 22.08
C ILE A 273 43.38 29.60 22.62
N ILE A 274 42.65 29.19 23.65
CA ILE A 274 41.69 30.04 24.37
C ILE A 274 42.28 30.30 25.74
N THR A 275 42.67 31.55 25.99
CA THR A 275 43.14 31.97 27.31
C THR A 275 41.96 32.35 28.19
N PHE A 276 42.15 32.26 29.52
CA PHE A 276 41.10 32.59 30.48
C PHE A 276 40.54 34.01 30.29
N ALA A 277 41.42 35.00 30.04
CA ALA A 277 41.02 36.38 29.79
C ALA A 277 40.14 36.55 28.53
N MET A 278 40.46 35.83 27.45
CA MET A 278 39.66 35.87 26.21
C MET A 278 38.27 35.25 26.39
N PHE A 279 38.21 34.20 27.22
CA PHE A 279 36.94 33.56 27.58
C PHE A 279 36.10 34.48 28.47
N GLU A 280 36.69 35.10 29.49
CA GLU A 280 36.02 36.05 30.40
C GLU A 280 35.47 37.29 29.67
N GLU A 281 36.17 37.77 28.64
CA GLU A 281 35.71 38.89 27.83
C GLU A 281 34.45 38.56 27.01
N LYS A 282 34.37 37.35 26.45
CA LYS A 282 33.29 36.96 25.51
C LYS A 282 32.18 36.11 26.12
N ILE A 283 32.37 35.51 27.30
CA ILE A 283 31.34 34.70 27.97
C ILE A 283 30.09 35.50 28.31
N ASN A 284 30.26 36.80 28.58
CA ASN A 284 29.16 37.73 28.84
C ASN A 284 28.48 38.27 27.58
N SER A 285 28.96 37.91 26.39
CA SER A 285 28.32 38.36 25.16
C SER A 285 26.92 37.71 25.01
N PRO A 286 25.93 38.44 24.46
CA PRO A 286 24.57 37.93 24.29
C PRO A 286 24.50 36.64 23.46
N ALA A 287 25.40 36.51 22.48
CA ALA A 287 25.47 35.33 21.62
C ALA A 287 25.97 34.09 22.37
N VAL A 288 26.90 34.24 23.31
CA VAL A 288 27.44 33.13 24.10
C VAL A 288 26.46 32.73 25.20
N LYS A 289 25.89 33.69 25.95
CA LYS A 289 24.84 33.40 26.96
C LYS A 289 23.63 32.67 26.35
N ALA A 290 23.09 33.17 25.24
CA ALA A 290 21.96 32.52 24.57
C ALA A 290 22.28 31.09 24.09
N TYR A 291 23.54 30.82 23.71
CA TYR A 291 23.95 29.50 23.24
C TYR A 291 24.19 28.51 24.38
N PHE A 292 24.74 28.97 25.51
CA PHE A 292 24.89 28.17 26.73
C PHE A 292 23.52 27.83 27.36
N GLU A 293 22.58 28.76 27.30
CA GLU A 293 21.19 28.54 27.74
C GLU A 293 20.48 27.46 26.90
N VAL A 294 20.71 27.43 25.58
CA VAL A 294 20.24 26.33 24.69
C VAL A 294 20.85 24.97 25.04
N LEU A 295 22.05 24.96 25.63
CA LEU A 295 22.71 23.74 26.12
C LEU A 295 22.26 23.35 27.55
N GLY A 296 21.38 24.13 28.17
CA GLY A 296 20.95 23.94 29.56
C GLY A 296 22.03 24.27 30.59
N LEU A 297 23.01 25.11 30.21
CA LEU A 297 24.06 25.60 31.08
C LEU A 297 23.74 27.05 31.44
N ASP A 298 23.32 27.27 32.68
CA ASP A 298 23.15 28.62 33.20
C ASP A 298 24.52 29.27 33.43
N VAL A 299 24.73 30.43 32.80
CA VAL A 299 25.92 31.25 33.00
C VAL A 299 25.64 32.18 34.18
N TRP A 300 26.06 31.76 35.38
CA TRP A 300 26.01 32.59 36.59
C TRP A 300 27.29 33.44 36.65
N ASP A 301 27.10 34.75 36.88
CA ASP A 301 28.18 35.74 37.01
C ASP A 301 29.08 35.47 38.23
#